data_AF-A0A2R7S6T5-F1
#
_entry.id   AF-A0A2R7S6T5-F1
#
_cell.length_a   1.000
_cell.length_b   1.000
_cell.length_c   1.000
_cell.angle_alpha   90.00
_cell.angle_beta   90.00
_cell.angle_gamma   90.00
#
_symmetry.space_group_name_H-M   'P 1'
#
loop_
_entity.id
_entity.type
_entity.pdbx_description
1 polymer ?
#
loop_
_entity_poly.entity_id
_entity_poly.type
_entity_poly.pdbx_seq_one_letter_code
_entity_poly.pdbx_strand_id
1 'polypeptide(L)'
;MSSHWEWAEQVIAKHDAEKPFAPENGTPLAFKPGDPVIYTNDAGVSFPLKVTGYYQPEQPCSLYATGRRYLLDWDCHWMPAAEASLRHDTTRQEQRP
;
A
#
# COMPACT_ATOMS: atom_id res chain seq x y z
N MET A 1 5.62 26.04 14.89
CA MET A 1 5.20 24.66 15.18
C MET A 1 4.77 24.06 13.86
N SER A 2 5.62 23.23 13.25
CA SER A 2 5.31 22.64 11.96
C SER A 2 4.18 21.66 12.13
N SER A 3 3.03 22.03 11.58
CA SER A 3 1.82 21.23 11.68
C SER A 3 1.95 20.03 10.73
N HIS A 4 1.25 18.94 11.05
CA HIS A 4 1.09 17.77 10.20
C HIS A 4 0.82 18.13 8.71
N TRP A 5 0.20 19.28 8.46
CA TRP A 5 -0.09 19.80 7.13
C TRP A 5 1.15 20.19 6.31
N GLU A 6 2.13 20.89 6.90
CA GLU A 6 3.36 21.25 6.20
C GLU A 6 4.17 20.00 5.80
N TRP A 7 4.18 19.00 6.67
CA TRP A 7 4.82 17.71 6.37
C TRP A 7 4.10 16.97 5.23
N ALA A 8 2.77 16.94 5.23
CA ALA A 8 2.00 16.31 4.17
C ALA A 8 2.22 16.99 2.81
N GLU A 9 2.25 18.32 2.76
CA GLU A 9 2.53 19.09 1.54
C GLU A 9 3.93 18.80 0.99
N GLN A 10 4.95 18.76 1.86
CA GLN A 10 6.32 18.42 1.43
C GLN A 10 6.44 16.99 0.90
N VAL A 11 5.76 16.03 1.54
CA VAL A 11 5.74 14.63 1.09
C VAL A 11 5.05 14.49 -0.27
N ILE A 12 3.94 15.20 -0.49
CA ILE A 12 3.24 15.22 -1.78
C ILE A 12 4.12 15.88 -2.85
N ALA A 13 4.69 17.05 -2.58
CA ALA A 13 5.56 17.75 -3.51
C ALA A 13 6.81 16.94 -3.89
N LYS A 14 7.39 16.20 -2.93
CA LYS A 14 8.54 15.32 -3.18
C LYS A 14 8.17 14.09 -4.00
N HIS A 15 6.99 13.52 -3.78
CA HIS A 15 6.47 12.42 -4.60
C HIS A 15 6.37 12.84 -6.07
N ASP A 16 5.77 14.01 -6.33
CA ASP A 16 5.58 14.54 -7.68
C ASP A 16 6.92 14.88 -8.37
N ALA A 17 7.96 15.22 -7.61
CA ALA A 17 9.25 15.64 -8.14
C ALA A 17 10.25 14.50 -8.39
N GLU A 18 10.31 13.47 -7.53
CA GLU A 18 11.50 12.59 -7.49
C GLU A 18 11.23 11.08 -7.62
N LYS A 19 10.02 10.60 -7.34
CA LYS A 19 9.79 9.14 -7.29
C LYS A 19 8.31 8.76 -7.38
N PRO A 20 7.67 8.89 -8.55
CA PRO A 20 6.38 8.27 -8.77
C PRO A 20 6.53 6.77 -8.46
N PHE A 21 5.65 6.23 -7.64
CA PHE A 21 5.62 4.81 -7.36
C PHE A 21 4.62 4.13 -8.36
N ALA A 22 4.70 2.82 -8.64
CA ALA A 22 3.76 2.06 -9.50
C ALA A 22 2.23 2.25 -9.24
N PRO A 23 1.34 2.52 -10.20
CA PRO A 23 1.53 2.40 -11.63
C PRO A 23 2.01 3.68 -12.29
N GLU A 24 2.17 4.79 -11.55
CA GLU A 24 2.49 6.11 -12.13
C GLU A 24 3.87 6.19 -12.75
N ASN A 25 4.80 5.33 -12.33
CA ASN A 25 6.11 5.17 -12.95
C ASN A 25 6.17 4.10 -14.05
N GLY A 26 5.02 3.59 -14.51
CA GLY A 26 4.93 2.54 -15.53
C GLY A 26 5.34 1.14 -15.05
N THR A 27 5.73 0.98 -13.78
CA THR A 27 6.00 -0.35 -13.19
C THR A 27 4.67 -0.98 -12.76
N PRO A 28 4.44 -2.29 -13.00
CA PRO A 28 3.25 -2.96 -12.51
C PRO A 28 3.27 -3.06 -10.99
N LEU A 29 2.07 -3.00 -10.39
CA LEU A 29 1.88 -3.32 -8.98
C LEU A 29 2.25 -4.78 -8.71
N ALA A 30 2.92 -5.03 -7.59
CA ALA A 30 3.41 -6.35 -7.21
C ALA A 30 2.29 -7.34 -6.87
N PHE A 31 1.16 -6.87 -6.32
CA PHE A 31 0.04 -7.71 -5.90
C PHE A 31 -1.23 -7.43 -6.70
N LYS A 32 -2.14 -8.39 -6.77
CA LYS A 32 -3.45 -8.28 -7.43
C LYS A 32 -4.60 -8.51 -6.44
N PRO A 33 -5.79 -7.94 -6.68
CA PRO A 33 -6.99 -8.27 -5.92
C PRO A 33 -7.25 -9.78 -5.95
N GLY A 34 -7.48 -10.35 -4.77
CA GLY A 34 -7.62 -11.79 -4.56
C GLY A 34 -6.33 -12.49 -4.11
N ASP A 35 -5.16 -11.84 -4.21
CA ASP A 35 -3.91 -12.45 -3.76
C ASP A 35 -3.89 -12.60 -2.23
N PRO A 36 -3.51 -13.78 -1.71
CA PRO A 36 -3.24 -13.96 -0.30
C PRO A 36 -1.89 -13.31 0.03
N VAL A 37 -1.89 -12.45 1.05
CA VAL A 37 -0.71 -11.67 1.45
C VAL A 37 -0.52 -11.72 2.95
N ILE A 38 0.73 -11.63 3.39
CA ILE A 38 1.09 -11.38 4.77
C ILE A 38 1.37 -9.88 4.90
N TYR A 39 0.56 -9.19 5.70
CA TYR A 39 0.75 -7.80 6.05
C TYR A 39 1.52 -7.68 7.36
N THR A 40 2.62 -6.95 7.36
CA THR A 40 3.38 -6.63 8.57
C THR A 40 3.17 -5.16 8.95
N ASN A 41 2.65 -4.92 10.16
CA ASN A 41 2.46 -3.56 10.67
C ASN A 41 3.78 -2.92 11.15
N ASP A 42 3.74 -1.64 11.50
CA ASP A 42 4.92 -0.90 11.98
C ASP A 42 5.49 -1.44 13.31
N ALA A 43 4.69 -2.20 14.06
CA ALA A 43 5.13 -2.91 15.26
C ALA A 43 5.79 -4.27 14.96
N GLY A 44 5.95 -4.65 13.69
CA GLY A 44 6.54 -5.91 13.26
C GLY A 44 5.62 -7.13 13.35
N VAL A 45 4.34 -6.93 13.68
CA VAL A 45 3.35 -8.00 13.79
C VAL A 45 2.78 -8.31 12.41
N SER A 46 2.74 -9.60 12.08
CA SER A 46 2.32 -10.08 10.75
C SER A 46 0.95 -10.74 10.78
N PHE A 47 0.09 -10.39 9.82
CA PHE A 47 -1.29 -10.85 9.70
C PHE A 47 -1.53 -11.43 8.31
N PRO A 48 -2.11 -12.64 8.19
CA PRO A 48 -2.37 -13.25 6.90
C PRO A 48 -3.72 -12.75 6.35
N LEU A 49 -3.65 -11.80 5.42
CA LEU A 49 -4.78 -11.09 4.82
C LEU A 49 -4.90 -11.41 3.32
N LYS A 50 -5.82 -10.71 2.65
CA LYS A 50 -6.06 -10.81 1.22
C LYS A 50 -6.18 -9.40 0.64
N VAL A 51 -5.61 -9.18 -0.53
CA VAL A 51 -5.80 -7.92 -1.27
C VAL A 51 -7.24 -7.86 -1.78
N THR A 52 -7.98 -6.82 -1.43
CA THR A 52 -9.36 -6.61 -1.88
C THR A 52 -9.44 -5.70 -3.10
N GLY A 53 -8.47 -4.79 -3.25
CA GLY A 53 -8.48 -3.80 -4.32
C GLY A 53 -7.24 -2.92 -4.31
N TYR A 54 -7.22 -1.98 -5.26
CA TYR A 54 -6.22 -0.92 -5.31
C TYR A 54 -6.79 0.37 -4.73
N TYR A 55 -5.93 1.11 -4.03
CA TYR A 55 -6.24 2.43 -3.53
C TYR A 55 -5.95 3.46 -4.63
N GLN A 56 -7.01 4.14 -5.06
CA GLN A 56 -6.97 5.15 -6.12
C GLN A 56 -7.65 6.43 -5.61
N PRO A 57 -6.91 7.34 -4.95
CA PRO A 57 -7.47 8.61 -4.53
C PRO A 57 -7.70 9.52 -5.75
N GLU A 58 -8.72 10.40 -5.69
CA GLU A 58 -9.01 11.36 -6.76
C GLU A 58 -7.92 12.44 -6.92
N GLN A 59 -7.14 12.69 -5.85
CA GLN A 59 -6.01 13.62 -5.84
C GLN A 59 -4.82 12.99 -5.11
N PRO A 60 -3.56 13.36 -5.46
CA PRO A 60 -2.38 12.94 -4.72
C PRO A 60 -2.52 13.27 -3.23
N CYS A 61 -2.38 12.26 -2.37
CA CYS A 61 -2.43 12.42 -0.93
C CYS A 61 -1.22 11.77 -0.27
N SER A 62 -0.89 12.18 0.96
CA SER A 62 0.27 11.69 1.69
C SER A 62 0.30 10.15 1.84
N LEU A 63 -0.85 9.49 1.93
CA LEU A 63 -0.95 8.03 1.95
C LEU A 63 -0.48 7.41 0.64
N TYR A 64 -0.92 7.96 -0.49
CA TYR A 64 -0.52 7.46 -1.80
C TYR A 64 0.96 7.78 -2.08
N ALA A 65 1.40 8.98 -1.72
CA ALA A 65 2.78 9.43 -1.82
C ALA A 65 3.77 8.58 -0.99
N THR A 66 3.30 7.93 0.08
CA THR A 66 4.10 7.01 0.92
C THR A 66 4.07 5.56 0.42
N GLY A 67 3.53 5.32 -0.79
CA GLY A 67 3.54 3.99 -1.42
C GLY A 67 2.42 3.07 -0.91
N ARG A 68 1.36 3.62 -0.31
CA ARG A 68 0.17 2.86 0.11
C ARG A 68 -0.80 2.73 -1.06
N ARG A 69 -0.94 1.51 -1.60
CA ARG A 69 -1.72 1.22 -2.82
C ARG A 69 -2.69 0.08 -2.72
N TYR A 70 -2.64 -0.70 -1.65
CA TYR A 70 -3.39 -1.94 -1.55
C TYR A 70 -4.43 -1.81 -0.46
N LEU A 71 -5.68 -2.12 -0.80
CA LEU A 71 -6.74 -2.30 0.18
C LEU A 71 -6.72 -3.77 0.62
N LEU A 72 -6.84 -3.99 1.92
CA LEU A 72 -6.77 -5.32 2.53
C LEU A 72 -8.10 -5.69 3.18
N ASP A 73 -8.32 -7.00 3.30
CA ASP A 73 -9.46 -7.62 3.95
C ASP A 73 -9.32 -7.58 5.49
N TRP A 74 -9.49 -6.39 6.07
CA TRP A 74 -9.42 -6.14 7.52
C TRP A 74 -10.46 -5.10 7.96
N ASP A 75 -10.62 -4.88 9.26
CA ASP A 75 -11.65 -3.97 9.81
C ASP A 75 -11.54 -2.55 9.23
N CYS A 76 -10.31 -2.08 8.98
CA CYS A 76 -10.02 -0.78 8.38
C CYS A 76 -9.93 -0.86 6.84
N HIS A 77 -10.88 -1.53 6.18
CA HIS A 77 -10.88 -1.77 4.72
C HIS A 77 -10.68 -0.51 3.83
N TRP A 78 -10.96 0.68 4.37
CA TRP A 78 -10.73 1.97 3.71
C TRP A 78 -9.28 2.48 3.81
N MET A 79 -8.46 1.93 4.71
CA MET A 79 -7.08 2.35 4.92
C MET A 79 -6.11 1.51 4.07
N PRO A 80 -5.32 2.14 3.19
CA PRO A 80 -4.41 1.41 2.31
C PRO A 80 -3.12 0.98 3.03
N ALA A 81 -2.61 -0.17 2.63
CA ALA A 81 -1.33 -0.73 3.04
C ALA A 81 -0.21 -0.36 2.05
N ALA A 82 0.99 -0.16 2.60
CA ALA A 82 2.21 0.06 1.82
C ALA A 82 2.66 -1.24 1.15
N GLU A 83 3.12 -1.15 -0.10
CA GLU A 83 3.66 -2.31 -0.82
C GLU A 83 4.79 -2.99 -0.04
N ALA A 84 5.66 -2.19 0.58
CA ALA A 84 6.79 -2.67 1.38
C ALA A 84 6.37 -3.45 2.64
N SER A 85 5.14 -3.25 3.12
CA SER A 85 4.57 -3.96 4.27
C SER A 85 3.91 -5.29 3.87
N LEU A 86 3.85 -5.62 2.58
CA LEU A 86 3.19 -6.80 2.06
C LEU A 86 4.21 -7.82 1.55
N ARG A 87 3.87 -9.09 1.75
CA ARG A 87 4.58 -10.23 1.16
C ARG A 87 3.55 -11.24 0.67
N HIS A 88 3.85 -11.96 -0.41
CA HIS A 88 2.97 -13.05 -0.84
C HIS A 88 2.91 -14.13 0.23
N ASP A 89 1.70 -14.57 0.56
CA ASP A 89 1.51 -15.74 1.41
C ASP A 89 1.66 -17.00 0.56
N THR A 90 2.89 -17.48 0.40
CA THR A 90 3.20 -18.68 -0.38
C THR A 90 2.64 -19.95 0.26
N THR A 91 2.37 -19.94 1.57
CA THR A 91 1.80 -21.09 2.30
C THR A 91 0.37 -21.41 1.87
N ARG A 92 -0.36 -20.41 1.38
CA ARG A 92 -1.72 -20.57 0.82
C ARG A 92 -1.73 -20.83 -0.69
N GLN A 93 -0.62 -20.58 -1.40
CA GLN A 93 -0.51 -20.84 -2.84
C GLN A 93 -0.24 -22.32 -3.15
N GLU A 94 0.37 -23.07 -2.24
CA GLU A 94 0.70 -24.49 -2.40
C GLU A 94 -0.49 -25.45 -2.21
N GLN A 95 -1.70 -24.94 -1.96
CA GLN A 95 -2.91 -25.76 -1.77
C GLN A 95 -3.83 -25.85 -3.00
N ARG A 96 -3.33 -25.52 -4.20
CA ARG A 96 -4.07 -25.79 -5.44
C ARG A 96 -3.67 -27.17 -6.00
N PRO A 97 -4.62 -28.11 -6.16
CA PRO A 97 -4.37 -29.44 -6.71
C PRO A 97 -3.97 -29.41 -8.19
#